data_AF-A0A955KYY8-F1
#
_entry.id   AF-A0A955KYY8-F1
#
_cell.length_a   1.000
_cell.length_b   1.000
_cell.length_c   1.000
_cell.angle_alpha   90.00
_cell.angle_beta   90.00
_cell.angle_gamma   90.00
#
_symmetry.space_group_name_H-M   'P 1'
#
loop_
_entity.id
_entity.type
_entity.pdbx_description
1 polymer ?
#
loop_
_entity_poly.entity_id
_entity_poly.type
_entity_poly.pdbx_seq_one_letter_code
_entity_poly.pdbx_strand_id
1 'polypeptide(L)'
;MRLLYATIGVQYCPNHPDTPLVKQTVGDVESKIDTFADGLKLMILSPLDYESEITFHQLEERVVREGFVRYSIGDNVYQVGDHANDTTVIDMSTSPYIAIVIDRLMTGNVLRDDLSKRKRLRDSVALAFRVGIERMALMIE
;
A
#
# COMPACT_ATOMS: atom_id res chain seq x y z
N MET A 1 24.09 31.79 7.55
CA MET A 1 23.52 31.65 6.19
C MET A 1 23.71 30.20 5.75
N ARG A 2 22.68 29.34 5.85
CA ARG A 2 22.73 27.93 5.44
C ARG A 2 21.69 27.66 4.34
N LEU A 3 22.25 27.27 3.18
CA LEU A 3 21.71 26.57 2.02
C LEU A 3 20.42 27.03 1.34
N LEU A 4 20.63 27.56 0.14
CA LEU A 4 19.75 27.48 -1.01
C LEU A 4 19.89 26.07 -1.62
N TYR A 5 18.86 25.21 -1.50
CA TYR A 5 18.83 23.92 -2.23
C TYR A 5 17.41 23.41 -2.53
N ALA A 6 16.46 24.32 -2.78
CA ALA A 6 15.04 23.93 -2.93
C ALA A 6 14.51 23.88 -4.37
N THR A 7 15.29 24.25 -5.39
CA THR A 7 14.68 24.56 -6.70
C THR A 7 15.21 23.76 -7.90
N ILE A 8 16.30 22.98 -7.76
CA ILE A 8 16.90 22.29 -8.93
C ILE A 8 17.57 20.94 -8.61
N GLY A 9 17.56 20.49 -7.35
CA GLY A 9 18.12 19.20 -6.98
C GLY A 9 17.10 18.09 -7.22
N VAL A 10 17.45 17.12 -8.07
CA VAL A 10 16.73 15.84 -8.11
C VAL A 10 16.80 15.23 -6.71
N GLN A 11 15.65 14.96 -6.10
CA GLN A 11 15.60 14.37 -4.76
C GLN A 11 16.03 12.91 -4.87
N TYR A 12 16.99 12.49 -4.06
CA TYR A 12 17.43 11.10 -3.97
C TYR A 12 17.00 10.52 -2.63
N CYS A 13 16.66 9.23 -2.62
CA CYS A 13 16.38 8.52 -1.37
C CYS A 13 17.66 8.43 -0.53
N PRO A 14 17.65 8.74 0.78
CA PRO A 14 18.84 8.65 1.63
C PRO A 14 19.42 7.22 1.71
N ASN A 15 18.60 6.20 1.47
CA ASN A 15 19.01 4.79 1.43
C ASN A 15 19.44 4.30 0.03
N HIS A 16 19.06 5.02 -1.03
CA HIS A 16 19.36 4.67 -2.42
C HIS A 16 19.78 5.93 -3.17
N PRO A 17 21.04 6.38 -3.00
CA PRO A 17 21.51 7.65 -3.55
C PRO A 17 21.56 7.66 -5.09
N ASP A 18 21.52 6.50 -5.73
CA ASP A 18 21.58 6.36 -7.19
C ASP A 18 20.20 6.41 -7.86
N THR A 19 19.11 6.32 -7.09
CA THR A 19 17.74 6.31 -7.63
C THR A 19 17.02 7.61 -7.31
N PRO A 20 16.71 8.43 -8.32
CA PRO A 20 15.95 9.65 -8.11
C PRO A 20 14.52 9.33 -7.67
N LEU A 21 14.01 10.10 -6.73
CA LEU A 21 12.63 10.01 -6.26
C LEU A 21 11.72 10.63 -7.32
N VAL A 22 11.15 9.78 -8.17
CA VAL A 22 10.21 10.16 -9.23
C VAL A 22 8.82 9.65 -8.87
N LYS A 23 7.79 10.47 -9.14
CA LYS A 23 6.39 10.02 -9.05
C LYS A 23 6.19 8.87 -10.05
N GLN A 24 5.83 7.69 -9.54
CA GLN A 24 5.60 6.53 -10.38
C GLN A 24 4.17 6.57 -10.95
N THR A 25 4.05 6.28 -12.24
CA THR A 25 2.74 6.12 -12.88
C THR A 25 2.22 4.70 -12.69
N VAL A 26 0.93 4.49 -12.95
CA VAL A 26 0.32 3.15 -12.86
C VAL A 26 1.06 2.13 -13.75
N GLY A 27 1.51 2.54 -14.95
CA GLY A 27 2.26 1.66 -15.86
C GLY A 27 3.67 1.32 -15.37
N ASP A 28 4.32 2.23 -14.64
CA ASP A 28 5.63 1.96 -14.03
C ASP A 28 5.49 0.90 -12.92
N VAL A 29 4.39 0.97 -12.15
CA VAL A 29 4.07 -0.03 -11.12
C VAL A 29 3.79 -1.39 -11.75
N GLU A 30 3.04 -1.47 -12.85
CA GLU A 30 2.82 -2.72 -13.59
C GLU A 30 4.15 -3.33 -14.04
N SER A 31 5.03 -2.52 -14.66
CA SER A 31 6.33 -2.98 -15.14
C SER A 31 7.23 -3.48 -14.00
N LYS A 32 7.13 -2.86 -12.82
CA LYS A 32 7.85 -3.28 -11.62
C LYS A 32 7.27 -4.58 -11.03
N ILE A 33 5.96 -4.77 -11.11
CA ILE A 33 5.32 -6.01 -10.70
C ILE A 33 5.75 -7.18 -11.60
N ASP A 34 5.89 -6.91 -12.90
CA ASP A 34 6.40 -7.90 -13.86
C ASP A 34 7.85 -8.31 -13.58
N THR A 35 8.67 -7.50 -12.91
CA THR A 35 10.05 -7.91 -12.55
C THR A 35 10.14 -8.87 -11.36
N PHE A 36 9.06 -9.10 -10.61
CA PHE A 36 9.07 -10.07 -9.51
C PHE A 36 9.05 -11.52 -10.01
N ALA A 37 9.47 -12.45 -9.15
CA ALA A 37 9.47 -13.88 -9.47
C ALA A 37 8.04 -14.43 -9.60
N ASP A 38 7.89 -15.43 -10.47
CA ASP A 38 6.61 -16.10 -10.67
C ASP A 38 6.22 -16.94 -9.43
N GLY A 39 4.91 -17.01 -9.14
CA GLY A 39 4.35 -17.80 -8.05
C GLY A 39 4.24 -17.08 -6.70
N LEU A 40 4.65 -15.82 -6.60
CA LEU A 40 4.57 -15.03 -5.37
C LEU A 40 3.14 -14.52 -5.14
N LYS A 41 2.72 -14.40 -3.87
CA LYS A 41 1.45 -13.76 -3.51
C LYS A 41 1.68 -12.28 -3.33
N LEU A 42 1.08 -11.48 -4.21
CA LEU A 42 1.16 -10.03 -4.17
C LEU A 42 -0.12 -9.45 -3.56
N MET A 43 0.05 -8.65 -2.52
CA MET A 43 -1.02 -7.89 -1.88
C MET A 43 -0.82 -6.40 -2.15
N ILE A 44 -1.85 -5.77 -2.71
CA ILE A 44 -1.87 -4.33 -2.97
C ILE A 44 -2.45 -3.65 -1.73
N LEU A 45 -1.62 -2.85 -1.10
CA LEU A 45 -1.92 -2.15 0.14
C LEU A 45 -2.05 -0.65 -0.11
N SER A 46 -3.01 -0.03 0.55
CA SER A 46 -3.19 1.42 0.55
C SER A 46 -3.00 1.94 1.98
N PRO A 47 -1.92 2.69 2.26
CA PRO A 47 -1.63 3.16 3.62
C PRO A 47 -2.72 4.11 4.11
N LEU A 48 -3.05 4.01 5.39
CA LEU A 48 -3.91 4.95 6.07
C LEU A 48 -3.09 5.81 7.02
N ASP A 49 -3.11 7.12 6.79
CA ASP A 49 -2.46 8.08 7.68
C ASP A 49 -3.35 8.35 8.91
N TYR A 50 -2.73 8.26 10.09
CA TYR A 50 -3.33 8.56 11.39
C TYR A 50 -2.36 9.40 12.23
N GLU A 51 -2.87 10.42 12.91
CA GLU A 51 -2.07 11.36 13.69
C GLU A 51 -1.81 10.88 15.13
N SER A 52 -2.53 9.87 15.63
CA SER A 52 -2.56 9.48 17.05
C SER A 52 -2.97 8.02 17.24
N GLU A 53 -3.01 7.56 18.48
CA GLU A 53 -3.59 6.28 18.89
C GLU A 53 -4.97 6.08 18.26
N ILE A 54 -5.21 4.89 17.74
CA ILE A 54 -6.48 4.49 17.14
C ILE A 54 -6.96 3.18 17.74
N THR A 55 -8.28 3.07 17.95
CA THR A 55 -8.90 1.81 18.37
C THR A 55 -9.27 0.95 17.17
N PHE A 56 -9.26 -0.38 17.34
CA PHE A 56 -9.70 -1.32 16.28
C PHE A 56 -11.08 -0.96 15.71
N HIS A 57 -12.03 -0.57 16.57
CA HIS A 57 -13.36 -0.16 16.12
C HIS A 57 -13.33 1.05 15.17
N GLN A 58 -12.52 2.08 15.47
CA GLN A 58 -12.40 3.28 14.61
C GLN A 58 -11.71 2.95 13.28
N LEU A 59 -10.72 2.05 13.32
CA LEU A 59 -10.05 1.55 12.12
C LEU A 59 -11.05 0.79 11.24
N GLU A 60 -11.79 -0.17 11.80
CA GLU A 60 -12.78 -0.97 11.09
C GLU A 60 -13.90 -0.11 10.51
N GLU A 61 -14.42 0.87 11.26
CA GLU A 61 -15.45 1.78 10.76
C GLU A 61 -14.96 2.56 9.53
N ARG A 62 -13.70 3.03 9.54
CA ARG A 62 -13.10 3.72 8.40
C ARG A 62 -12.92 2.78 7.21
N VAL A 63 -12.44 1.56 7.43
CA VAL A 63 -12.27 0.54 6.39
C VAL A 63 -13.62 0.20 5.72
N VAL A 64 -14.68 0.04 6.52
CA VAL A 64 -16.05 -0.21 6.03
C VAL A 64 -16.60 0.98 5.25
N ARG A 65 -16.33 2.21 5.72
CA ARG A 65 -16.76 3.44 5.05
C ARG A 65 -16.13 3.59 3.66
N GLU A 66 -14.88 3.18 3.52
CA GLU A 66 -14.17 3.10 2.23
C GLU A 66 -14.64 1.92 1.36
N GLY A 67 -15.50 1.04 1.88
CA GLY A 67 -16.09 -0.09 1.16
C GLY A 67 -15.21 -1.34 1.13
N PHE A 68 -14.23 -1.44 2.02
CA PHE A 68 -13.33 -2.58 2.12
C PHE A 68 -13.65 -3.42 3.36
N VAL A 69 -13.12 -4.66 3.37
CA VAL A 69 -13.39 -5.65 4.42
C VAL A 69 -12.09 -6.15 5.07
N ARG A 70 -10.93 -5.79 4.52
CA ARG A 70 -9.63 -6.29 4.98
C ARG A 70 -8.65 -5.15 5.18
N TYR A 71 -7.87 -5.24 6.24
CA TYR A 71 -6.81 -4.30 6.57
C TYR A 71 -5.59 -5.06 7.08
N SER A 72 -4.43 -4.44 6.98
CA SER A 72 -3.14 -4.95 7.46
C SER A 72 -2.61 -4.02 8.52
N ILE A 73 -2.05 -4.58 9.58
CA ILE A 73 -1.30 -3.86 10.62
C ILE A 73 0.07 -4.52 10.70
N GLY A 74 1.09 -3.82 10.18
CA GLY A 74 2.40 -4.40 9.93
C GLY A 74 2.28 -5.57 8.95
N ASP A 75 2.78 -6.73 9.37
CA ASP A 75 2.77 -7.97 8.60
C ASP A 75 1.51 -8.82 8.82
N ASN A 76 0.60 -8.41 9.70
CA ASN A 76 -0.60 -9.17 10.02
C ASN A 76 -1.82 -8.62 9.27
N VAL A 77 -2.52 -9.49 8.57
CA VAL A 77 -3.76 -9.17 7.85
C VAL A 77 -4.97 -9.58 8.67
N TYR A 78 -5.90 -8.65 8.87
CA TYR A 78 -7.13 -8.82 9.64
C TYR A 78 -8.35 -8.58 8.75
N GLN A 79 -9.48 -9.20 9.11
CA GLN A 79 -10.77 -8.93 8.50
C GLN A 79 -11.65 -8.10 9.44
N VAL A 80 -12.43 -7.18 8.87
CA VAL A 80 -13.46 -6.44 9.60
C VAL A 80 -14.40 -7.45 10.27
N GLY A 81 -14.53 -7.33 11.60
CA GLY A 81 -15.35 -8.23 12.40
C GLY A 81 -14.56 -9.24 13.24
N ASP A 82 -13.28 -9.50 12.93
CA ASP A 82 -12.42 -10.40 13.73
C ASP A 82 -12.19 -9.82 15.14
N HIS A 83 -12.11 -8.50 15.25
CA HIS A 83 -11.87 -7.76 16.49
C HIS A 83 -13.07 -6.89 16.91
N ALA A 84 -14.29 -7.22 16.48
CA ALA A 84 -15.49 -6.40 16.72
C ALA A 84 -15.78 -6.13 18.22
N ASN A 85 -15.27 -6.97 19.12
CA ASN A 85 -15.42 -6.82 20.58
C ASN A 85 -14.12 -6.40 21.29
N ASP A 86 -13.07 -6.10 20.53
CA ASP A 86 -11.74 -5.80 21.06
C ASP A 86 -11.56 -4.28 21.18
N THR A 87 -11.38 -3.81 22.42
CA THR A 87 -11.13 -2.38 22.70
C THR A 87 -9.63 -2.08 22.75
N THR A 88 -8.79 -3.00 22.28
CA THR A 88 -7.34 -2.80 22.25
C THR A 88 -7.02 -1.53 21.46
N VAL A 89 -6.23 -0.66 22.07
CA VAL A 89 -5.75 0.58 21.45
C VAL A 89 -4.46 0.23 20.72
N ILE A 90 -4.39 0.59 19.45
CA ILE A 90 -3.17 0.47 18.66
C ILE A 90 -2.33 1.71 18.94
N ASP A 91 -1.22 1.52 19.64
CA ASP A 91 -0.29 2.60 19.92
C ASP A 91 0.57 2.92 18.70
N MET A 92 0.26 4.06 18.07
CA MET A 92 0.98 4.55 16.90
C MET A 92 2.41 5.00 17.22
N SER A 93 2.79 5.14 18.51
CA SER A 93 4.16 5.42 18.95
C SER A 93 5.15 4.36 18.48
N THR A 94 4.70 3.11 18.34
CA THR A 94 5.50 2.00 17.79
C THR A 94 5.53 1.96 16.26
N SER A 95 4.94 2.95 15.59
CA SER A 95 4.80 3.07 14.12
C SER A 95 4.26 1.80 13.41
N PRO A 96 3.18 1.19 13.90
CA PRO A 96 2.55 0.09 13.17
C PRO A 96 2.12 0.58 11.79
N TYR A 97 2.53 -0.13 10.74
CA TYR A 97 2.16 0.20 9.37
C TYR A 97 0.71 -0.23 9.11
N ILE A 98 -0.23 0.72 9.09
CA ILE A 98 -1.65 0.41 8.86
C ILE A 98 -2.01 0.65 7.40
N ALA A 99 -2.57 -0.35 6.75
CA ALA A 99 -2.99 -0.25 5.35
C ALA A 99 -4.28 -1.03 5.06
N ILE A 100 -5.07 -0.56 4.10
CA ILE A 100 -6.21 -1.31 3.56
C ILE A 100 -5.68 -2.30 2.53
N VAL A 101 -6.17 -3.54 2.60
CA VAL A 101 -5.90 -4.56 1.58
C VAL A 101 -6.92 -4.41 0.46
N ILE A 102 -6.47 -3.90 -0.69
CA ILE A 102 -7.35 -3.64 -1.84
C ILE A 102 -7.51 -4.89 -2.69
N ASP A 103 -6.40 -5.51 -3.04
CA ASP A 103 -6.43 -6.69 -3.90
C ASP A 103 -5.30 -7.67 -3.55
N ARG A 104 -5.54 -8.93 -3.92
CA ARG A 104 -4.60 -10.04 -3.77
C ARG A 104 -4.50 -10.74 -5.10
N LEU A 105 -3.30 -10.75 -5.65
CA LEU A 105 -2.97 -11.31 -6.94
C LEU A 105 -1.83 -12.32 -6.74
N MET A 106 -1.71 -13.28 -7.65
CA MET A 106 -0.52 -14.12 -7.70
C MET A 106 0.32 -13.67 -8.87
N THR A 107 1.58 -13.33 -8.60
CA THR A 107 2.59 -13.03 -9.61
C THR A 107 2.87 -14.27 -10.44
N GLY A 108 3.11 -14.13 -11.74
CA GLY A 108 3.35 -15.27 -12.62
C GLY A 108 3.07 -15.00 -14.09
N ASN A 109 3.38 -15.98 -14.95
CA ASN A 109 2.92 -16.04 -16.34
C ASN A 109 1.42 -15.75 -16.49
N VAL A 110 0.62 -16.08 -15.48
CA VAL A 110 -0.83 -15.84 -15.50
C VAL A 110 -1.18 -14.34 -15.46
N LEU A 111 -0.38 -13.47 -14.83
CA LEU A 111 -0.57 -12.02 -14.95
C LEU A 111 -0.14 -11.52 -16.32
N ARG A 112 0.91 -12.09 -16.91
CA ARG A 112 1.45 -11.66 -18.21
C ARG A 112 0.55 -12.07 -19.38
N ASP A 113 0.05 -13.29 -19.38
CA ASP A 113 -0.74 -13.83 -20.50
C ASP A 113 -2.22 -13.44 -20.46
N ASP A 114 -2.77 -13.17 -19.27
CA ASP A 114 -4.20 -12.87 -19.12
C ASP A 114 -4.46 -11.35 -19.09
N LEU A 115 -4.95 -10.83 -20.22
CA LEU A 115 -5.37 -9.42 -20.36
C LEU A 115 -6.38 -9.00 -19.28
N SER A 116 -7.23 -9.93 -18.80
CA SER A 116 -8.22 -9.65 -17.77
C SER A 116 -7.56 -9.35 -16.43
N LYS A 117 -6.48 -10.08 -16.11
CA LYS A 117 -5.74 -9.90 -14.86
C LYS A 117 -4.88 -8.65 -14.87
N ARG A 118 -4.30 -8.27 -16.02
CA ARG A 118 -3.64 -6.98 -16.17
C ARG A 118 -4.60 -5.82 -15.97
N LYS A 119 -5.77 -5.86 -16.60
CA LYS A 119 -6.79 -4.83 -16.40
C LYS A 119 -7.18 -4.70 -14.93
N ARG A 120 -7.42 -5.83 -14.25
CA ARG A 120 -7.69 -5.85 -12.80
C ARG A 120 -6.55 -5.27 -11.99
N LEU A 121 -5.29 -5.65 -12.28
CA LEU A 121 -4.12 -5.08 -11.60
C LEU A 121 -4.12 -3.57 -11.74
N ARG A 122 -4.32 -3.05 -12.95
CA ARG A 122 -4.34 -1.63 -13.24
C ARG A 122 -5.45 -0.89 -12.49
N ASP A 123 -6.65 -1.47 -12.48
CA ASP A 123 -7.80 -0.92 -11.76
C ASP A 123 -7.54 -0.93 -10.24
N SER A 124 -6.95 -1.99 -9.70
CA SER A 124 -6.59 -2.13 -8.28
C SER A 124 -5.49 -1.16 -7.85
N VAL A 125 -4.46 -0.97 -8.68
CA VAL A 125 -3.40 0.03 -8.45
C VAL A 125 -3.98 1.46 -8.49
N ALA A 126 -4.83 1.75 -9.46
CA ALA A 126 -5.50 3.06 -9.55
C ALA A 126 -6.40 3.32 -8.33
N LEU A 127 -7.09 2.30 -7.83
CA LEU A 127 -7.88 2.38 -6.61
C LEU A 127 -7.00 2.61 -5.38
N ALA A 128 -5.84 1.94 -5.30
CA ALA A 128 -4.87 2.12 -4.22
C ALA A 128 -4.33 3.55 -4.12
N PHE A 129 -3.98 4.16 -5.25
CA PHE A 129 -3.56 5.55 -5.28
C PHE A 129 -4.66 6.51 -4.86
N ARG A 130 -5.93 6.21 -5.19
CA ARG A 130 -7.08 7.04 -4.81
C ARG A 130 -7.34 7.00 -3.31
N VAL A 131 -7.33 5.81 -2.73
CA VAL A 131 -7.61 5.60 -1.29
C VAL A 131 -6.44 6.09 -0.42
N GLY A 132 -5.19 5.89 -0.89
CA GLY A 132 -3.97 6.14 -0.13
C GLY A 132 -3.33 7.51 -0.37
N ILE A 133 -4.07 8.49 -0.90
CA ILE A 133 -3.57 9.85 -1.17
C ILE A 133 -2.25 9.83 -1.97
N GLU A 134 -2.27 9.24 -3.16
CA GLU A 134 -1.08 9.01 -4.03
C GLU A 134 0.00 8.08 -3.44
N ARG A 135 -0.27 7.36 -2.35
CA ARG A 135 0.63 6.37 -1.76
C ARG A 135 0.05 4.97 -1.89
N MET A 136 0.93 4.00 -2.07
CA MET A 136 0.59 2.58 -2.03
C MET A 136 1.80 1.79 -1.53
N ALA A 137 1.54 0.59 -1.03
CA ALA A 137 2.57 -0.40 -0.76
C ALA A 137 2.22 -1.74 -1.41
N LEU A 138 3.26 -2.54 -1.61
CA LEU A 138 3.14 -3.91 -2.08
C LEU A 138 3.72 -4.80 -1.00
N MET A 139 2.93 -5.76 -0.54
CA MET A 139 3.40 -6.82 0.34
C MET A 139 3.46 -8.10 -0.48
N ILE A 140 4.60 -8.79 -0.39
CA ILE A 140 4.90 -9.98 -1.18
C ILE A 140 5.17 -11.10 -0.19
N GLU A 141 4.44 -12.21 -0.34
CA GLU A 141 4.64 -13.48 0.38
C GLU A 141 5.08 -14.61 -0.58
#